data_AF-A0A655TAA2-F1
#
_entry.id   AF-A0A655TAA2-F1
#
_cell.length_a   1.000
_cell.length_b   1.000
_cell.length_c   1.000
_cell.angle_alpha   90.00
_cell.angle_beta   90.00
_cell.angle_gamma   90.00
#
_symmetry.space_group_name_H-M   'P 1'
#
loop_
_entity.id
_entity.type
_entity.pdbx_description
1 polymer ?
#
loop_
_entity_poly.entity_id
_entity_poly.type
_entity_poly.pdbx_seq_one_letter_code
_entity_poly.pdbx_strand_id
1 'polypeptide(L)'
;MNVVISDTAEYGNYLFANVAVPLLREKFMPKVGTDVIGKGLGVVSNQVDNATLIEVNSIIRNHPVEYIGEELRGYMKDMKRIAVGD
;
A
#
# COMPACT_ATOMS: atom_id res chain seq x y z
N MET A 1 -3.64 6.07 16.95
CA MET A 1 -2.26 5.92 16.43
C MET A 1 -1.30 6.77 17.23
N ASN A 2 -1.44 8.10 17.25
CA ASN A 2 -0.48 9.00 17.92
C ASN A 2 -0.27 8.71 19.42
N VAL A 3 -1.32 8.34 20.16
CA VAL A 3 -1.19 7.99 21.59
C VAL A 3 -0.42 6.68 21.87
N VAL A 4 -0.22 5.83 20.85
CA VAL A 4 0.42 4.51 20.98
C VAL A 4 1.89 4.54 20.55
N ILE A 5 2.26 5.45 19.66
CA ILE A 5 3.63 5.59 19.15
C ILE A 5 4.44 6.53 20.05
N SER A 6 5.76 6.53 19.91
CA SER A 6 6.61 7.43 20.70
C SER A 6 6.44 8.90 20.28
N ASP A 7 6.72 9.83 21.19
CA ASP A 7 6.71 11.27 20.94
C ASP A 7 7.58 11.65 19.73
N THR A 8 8.71 10.96 19.52
CA THR A 8 9.57 11.16 18.33
C THR A 8 8.84 10.78 17.04
N ALA A 9 8.11 9.66 17.03
CA ALA A 9 7.34 9.22 15.87
C ALA A 9 6.10 10.11 15.65
N GLU A 10 5.45 10.56 16.72
CA GLU A 10 4.34 11.51 16.64
C GLU A 10 4.80 12.84 16.05
N TYR A 11 5.90 13.40 16.56
CA TYR A 11 6.46 14.63 16.03
C TYR A 11 6.85 14.50 14.55
N GLY A 12 7.51 13.40 14.18
CA GLY A 12 7.84 13.10 12.78
C GLY A 12 6.59 12.98 11.88
N ASN A 13 5.53 12.34 12.37
CA ASN A 13 4.24 12.27 11.66
C ASN A 13 3.68 13.67 11.40
N TYR A 14 3.65 14.56 12.39
CA TYR A 14 3.14 15.92 12.19
C TYR A 14 3.97 16.72 11.18
N LEU A 15 5.30 16.59 11.22
CA LEU A 15 6.17 17.24 10.22
C LEU A 15 5.82 16.80 8.80
N PHE A 16 5.64 15.50 8.58
CA PHE A 16 5.27 14.97 7.26
C PHE A 16 3.84 15.35 6.86
N ALA A 17 2.86 15.08 7.72
CA ALA A 17 1.44 15.23 7.41
C ALA A 17 1.06 16.68 7.12
N ASN A 18 1.64 17.65 7.84
CA ASN A 18 1.38 19.07 7.62
C ASN A 18 1.84 19.56 6.23
N VAL A 19 2.80 18.88 5.60
CA VAL A 19 3.25 19.19 4.22
C VAL A 19 2.52 18.32 3.20
N ALA A 20 2.43 17.01 3.45
CA ALA A 20 1.87 16.05 2.51
C ALA A 20 0.37 16.28 2.27
N VAL A 21 -0.40 16.61 3.31
CA VAL A 21 -1.86 16.77 3.19
C VAL A 21 -2.22 17.98 2.30
N PRO A 22 -1.70 19.20 2.53
CA PRO A 22 -1.95 20.32 1.61
C PRO A 22 -1.46 20.03 0.19
N LEU A 23 -0.26 19.44 0.04
CA LEU A 23 0.29 19.07 -1.27
C LEU A 23 -0.66 18.18 -2.06
N LEU A 24 -1.13 17.09 -1.45
CA LEU A 24 -2.06 16.17 -2.09
C LEU A 24 -3.41 16.83 -2.36
N ARG A 25 -3.95 17.58 -1.39
CA ARG A 25 -5.23 18.30 -1.53
C ARG A 25 -5.22 19.26 -2.71
N GLU A 26 -4.13 20.00 -2.90
CA GLU A 26 -4.07 21.06 -3.91
C GLU A 26 -3.64 20.57 -5.28
N LYS A 27 -2.71 19.60 -5.35
CA LYS A 27 -2.06 19.21 -6.62
C LYS A 27 -2.58 17.90 -7.22
N PHE A 28 -3.06 16.99 -6.37
CA PHE A 28 -3.42 15.64 -6.78
C PHE A 28 -4.93 15.42 -6.72
N MET A 29 -5.54 15.61 -5.55
CA MET A 29 -6.95 15.30 -5.31
C MET A 29 -7.96 15.97 -6.25
N PRO A 30 -7.76 17.21 -6.76
CA PRO A 30 -8.71 17.81 -7.71
C PRO A 30 -8.83 17.05 -9.04
N LYS A 31 -7.85 16.19 -9.36
CA LYS A 31 -7.82 15.36 -10.57
C LYS A 31 -8.39 13.96 -10.33
N VAL A 32 -8.69 13.60 -9.09
CA VAL A 32 -9.16 12.25 -8.72
C VAL A 32 -10.69 12.24 -8.74
N GLY A 33 -11.26 11.35 -9.54
CA GLY A 33 -12.71 11.16 -9.63
C GLY A 33 -13.29 10.35 -8.46
N THR A 34 -14.59 10.48 -8.23
CA THR A 34 -15.30 9.75 -7.15
C THR A 34 -15.51 8.27 -7.45
N ASP A 35 -15.29 7.85 -8.69
CA ASP A 35 -15.23 6.46 -9.14
C ASP A 35 -13.95 5.75 -8.63
N VAL A 36 -12.85 6.50 -8.46
CA VAL A 36 -11.61 6.00 -7.85
C VAL A 36 -11.76 5.87 -6.34
N ILE A 37 -12.46 6.80 -5.68
CA ILE A 37 -12.70 6.77 -4.24
C ILE A 37 -14.09 7.32 -3.88
N GLY A 38 -14.86 6.53 -3.12
CA GLY A 38 -16.16 6.94 -2.55
C GLY A 38 -17.36 6.24 -3.20
N LYS A 39 -17.61 6.43 -4.50
CA LYS A 39 -18.80 5.87 -5.19
C LYS A 39 -18.61 4.43 -5.69
N GLY A 40 -17.36 4.00 -5.86
CA GLY A 40 -17.03 2.71 -6.45
C GLY A 40 -17.15 2.68 -7.98
N LEU A 41 -16.75 1.57 -8.57
CA LEU A 41 -16.74 1.39 -10.02
C LEU A 41 -18.12 0.89 -10.48
N GLY A 42 -18.81 1.65 -11.33
CA GLY A 42 -20.12 1.30 -11.90
C GLY A 42 -20.05 0.22 -13.00
N VAL A 43 -19.14 -0.74 -12.88
CA VAL A 43 -18.86 -1.75 -13.91
C VAL A 43 -19.65 -3.04 -13.65
N VAL A 44 -20.20 -3.61 -14.71
CA VAL A 44 -20.96 -4.88 -14.70
C VAL A 44 -20.09 -6.10 -15.03
N SER A 45 -18.83 -5.86 -15.39
CA SER A 45 -17.88 -6.88 -15.85
C SER A 45 -16.49 -6.55 -15.32
N ASN A 46 -15.71 -7.59 -15.02
CA ASN A 46 -14.31 -7.50 -14.61
C ASN A 46 -13.33 -7.69 -15.78
N GLN A 47 -13.83 -7.63 -17.02
CA GLN A 47 -12.97 -7.72 -18.20
C GLN A 47 -12.01 -6.53 -18.25
N VAL A 48 -10.73 -6.83 -18.48
CA VAL A 48 -9.65 -5.87 -18.63
C VAL A 48 -8.74 -6.31 -19.77
N ASP A 49 -7.90 -5.41 -20.26
CA ASP A 49 -6.87 -5.77 -21.23
C ASP A 49 -5.82 -6.70 -20.59
N ASN A 50 -5.67 -7.90 -21.14
CA ASN A 50 -4.78 -8.92 -20.58
C ASN A 50 -3.30 -8.50 -20.65
N ALA A 51 -2.89 -7.77 -21.69
CA ALA A 51 -1.50 -7.33 -21.82
C ALA A 51 -1.14 -6.34 -20.71
N THR A 52 -1.98 -5.31 -20.52
CA THR A 52 -1.85 -4.34 -19.42
C THR A 52 -1.89 -5.02 -18.06
N LEU A 53 -2.80 -5.98 -17.86
CA LEU A 53 -2.91 -6.73 -16.61
C LEU A 53 -1.61 -7.50 -16.29
N ILE A 54 -1.03 -8.18 -17.28
CA ILE A 54 0.23 -8.91 -17.11
C ILE A 54 1.38 -7.94 -16.81
N GLU A 55 1.46 -6.83 -17.53
CA GLU A 55 2.49 -5.81 -17.35
C GLU A 55 2.45 -5.21 -15.94
N VAL A 56 1.28 -4.75 -15.50
CA VAL A 56 1.10 -4.16 -14.16
C VAL A 56 1.43 -5.17 -13.06
N ASN A 57 0.98 -6.43 -13.20
CA ASN A 57 1.31 -7.48 -12.25
C ASN A 57 2.81 -7.78 -12.20
N SER A 58 3.49 -7.72 -13.34
CA SER A 58 4.94 -7.87 -13.40
C SER A 58 5.65 -6.75 -12.65
N ILE A 59 5.24 -5.50 -12.86
CA ILE A 59 5.82 -4.34 -12.17
C ILE A 59 5.62 -4.43 -10.66
N ILE A 60 4.41 -4.80 -10.21
CA ILE A 60 4.09 -4.92 -8.78
C ILE A 60 4.95 -6.01 -8.13
N ARG A 61 4.99 -7.22 -8.72
CA ARG A 61 5.72 -8.36 -8.14
C ARG A 61 7.23 -8.17 -8.13
N ASN A 62 7.75 -7.46 -9.13
CA ASN A 62 9.19 -7.22 -9.25
C ASN A 62 9.64 -5.91 -8.59
N HIS A 63 8.76 -5.22 -7.86
CA HIS A 63 9.17 -4.06 -7.09
C HIS A 63 10.15 -4.50 -5.98
N PRO A 64 11.29 -3.80 -5.75
CA PRO A 64 12.33 -4.26 -4.81
C PRO A 64 11.83 -4.56 -3.39
N VAL A 65 10.81 -3.83 -2.93
CA VAL A 65 10.19 -4.06 -1.61
C VAL A 65 9.49 -5.43 -1.53
N GLU A 66 8.95 -5.93 -2.65
CA GLU A 66 8.25 -7.23 -2.68
C GLU A 66 9.24 -8.39 -2.66
N TYR A 67 10.39 -8.28 -3.33
CA TYR A 67 11.44 -9.31 -3.28
C TYR A 67 11.93 -9.54 -1.84
N ILE A 68 12.33 -8.46 -1.16
CA ILE A 68 12.79 -8.54 0.24
C ILE A 68 11.63 -8.92 1.17
N GLY A 69 10.44 -8.39 0.90
CA GLY A 69 9.25 -8.71 1.67
C GLY A 69 8.87 -10.19 1.60
N GLU A 70 8.94 -10.81 0.42
CA GLU A 70 8.70 -12.24 0.21
C GLU A 70 9.68 -13.09 1.01
N GLU A 71 10.98 -12.80 0.90
CA GLU A 71 12.04 -13.51 1.61
C GLU A 71 11.85 -13.43 3.14
N LEU A 72 11.70 -12.22 3.70
CA LEU A 72 11.53 -12.04 5.14
C LEU A 72 10.23 -12.69 5.65
N ARG A 73 9.13 -12.59 4.90
CA ARG A 73 7.87 -13.27 5.26
C ARG A 73 7.98 -14.78 5.16
N GLY A 74 8.78 -15.31 4.24
CA GLY A 74 9.15 -16.73 4.16
C GLY A 74 9.80 -17.19 5.46
N TYR A 75 10.88 -16.52 5.87
CA TYR A 75 11.58 -16.84 7.12
C TYR A 75 10.66 -16.80 8.35
N MET A 76 9.82 -15.77 8.48
CA MET A 76 8.89 -15.66 9.61
C MET A 76 7.85 -16.81 9.64
N LYS A 77 7.36 -17.26 8.48
CA LYS A 77 6.43 -18.39 8.39
C LYS A 77 7.10 -19.70 8.81
N ASP A 78 8.34 -19.92 8.36
CA ASP A 78 9.10 -21.12 8.71
C ASP A 78 9.44 -21.14 10.20
N MET A 79 9.86 -20.01 10.77
CA MET A 79 10.07 -19.87 12.21
C MET A 79 8.80 -20.12 13.01
N LYS A 80 7.64 -19.66 12.53
CA LYS A 80 6.35 -19.93 13.17
C LYS A 80 6.02 -21.42 13.15
N ARG A 81 6.25 -22.12 12.03
CA ARG A 81 6.06 -23.59 11.92
C ARG A 81 6.95 -24.36 12.90
N ILE A 82 8.15 -23.87 13.18
CA ILE A 82 9.06 -24.50 14.17
C ILE A 82 8.59 -24.26 15.60
N ALA A 83 8.06 -23.07 15.92
CA ALA A 83 7.67 -22.68 17.28
C ALA A 83 6.38 -23.34 17.78
N VAL A 84 5.44 -23.66 16.87
CA VAL A 84 4.32 -24.57 17.14
C VAL A 84 4.67 -25.94 16.58
N GLY A 85 5.52 -26.68 17.29
CA GLY A 85 5.76 -28.10 16.97
C GLY A 85 4.43 -28.87 16.90
N ASP A 86 4.43 -29.95 16.12
CA ASP A 86 3.29 -30.90 16.05
C ASP A 86 2.81 -31.32 17.45
#